data_AF-A0A558NJB6-F1
#
_entry.id   AF-A0A558NJB6-F1
#
_cell.length_a   1.000
_cell.length_b   1.000
_cell.length_c   1.000
_cell.angle_alpha   90.00
_cell.angle_beta   90.00
_cell.angle_gamma   90.00
#
_symmetry.space_group_name_H-M   'P 1'
#
loop_
_entity.id
_entity.type
_entity.pdbx_description
1 polymer ?
#
loop_
_entity_poly.entity_id
_entity_poly.type
_entity_poly.pdbx_seq_one_letter_code
_entity_poly.pdbx_strand_id
1 'polypeptide(L)'
;MTMKQQWPLLLALAVGTGLGAGLMSVQQPQTEAAETQASAEPQPLYWVAPMDPNYRRPEPGLSPMGMELVPVYADDNSGAEDAPGTIRISPAVEQNLGVQSAAAERVPLVQQALALAEIQVNPQYEQQIQVRSEGWISRQQVFAVGERVSAGQTLFEFYSPRIISAQEELLGALEARQPALIRAAESRLLALGVDAGWLQQLRRDRKVRQQVAIVAPQDGVITQLNLMPGARVMPEQALLRIADLSRLWVDVRLPGSLAGWLSAGDRVVLQRRDGVSAELMADSVYPLLNSELRSQTVRLQLDNQSGNWRPGDFAQAQLQKQSEPVLQVPRNALIDDGVQPRVVLALGDGRFRSQAVMVGRTGQDNVEILRGLKEGQQVVTSAQFMLDSESAIGADLSRFDDEVDHSQMDHSQMDHSQMDHSQMDHSQMDHSNMDHSNMDHSNMDHSNMDHSNMDHSNMDHSNMDHSNMDHSNMDHSNMDHSNMDHSNMDHSNMDHSNMDHSQMNHEQMESDNQPAEVMHDHSHH
;
A
#
# COMPACT_ATOMS: atom_id res chain seq x y z
N MET A 1 47.27 -41.00 33.83
CA MET A 1 46.17 -40.15 34.31
C MET A 1 45.23 -39.95 33.11
N THR A 2 44.47 -40.94 32.62
CA THR A 2 43.31 -41.66 33.23
C THR A 2 42.34 -40.66 33.88
N MET A 3 41.04 -40.58 33.54
CA MET A 3 40.14 -41.64 33.08
C MET A 3 38.87 -41.09 32.39
N LYS A 4 38.42 -41.81 31.35
CA LYS A 4 37.04 -41.87 30.82
C LYS A 4 36.27 -42.97 31.57
N GLN A 5 34.94 -42.85 31.66
CA GLN A 5 34.00 -43.89 32.14
C GLN A 5 32.65 -43.55 31.45
N GLN A 6 32.08 -44.23 30.44
CA GLN A 6 31.70 -45.63 30.16
C GLN A 6 30.64 -46.24 31.10
N TRP A 7 29.43 -46.38 30.54
CA TRP A 7 28.30 -47.23 30.97
C TRP A 7 28.67 -48.72 31.07
N PRO A 8 27.82 -49.51 31.73
CA PRO A 8 27.25 -50.66 31.01
C PRO A 8 25.78 -51.00 31.32
N LEU A 9 25.28 -51.93 30.50
CA LEU A 9 23.94 -52.47 30.29
C LEU A 9 23.92 -53.93 30.79
N LEU A 10 22.73 -54.46 31.14
CA LEU A 10 22.24 -55.87 31.07
C LEU A 10 21.93 -56.67 32.37
N LEU A 11 20.71 -57.26 32.33
CA LEU A 11 20.31 -58.68 32.56
C LEU A 11 19.32 -59.07 33.70
N ALA A 12 18.13 -59.49 33.26
CA ALA A 12 17.33 -60.71 33.59
C ALA A 12 16.70 -60.97 34.98
N LEU A 13 15.36 -60.81 35.04
CA LEU A 13 14.30 -61.85 35.12
C LEU A 13 14.47 -63.09 36.03
N ALA A 14 13.65 -63.22 37.10
CA ALA A 14 12.95 -64.46 37.53
C ALA A 14 12.06 -64.31 38.80
N VAL A 15 10.75 -64.50 38.62
CA VAL A 15 9.73 -65.29 39.37
C VAL A 15 9.88 -65.54 40.89
N GLY A 16 8.80 -65.26 41.62
CA GLY A 16 8.51 -65.84 42.94
C GLY A 16 7.02 -65.73 43.33
N THR A 17 6.30 -66.85 43.20
CA THR A 17 4.90 -67.08 43.60
C THR A 17 4.80 -67.57 45.06
N GLY A 18 3.65 -67.33 45.70
CA GLY A 18 3.20 -67.97 46.95
C GLY A 18 1.97 -67.25 47.55
N LEU A 19 0.75 -67.63 47.17
CA LEU A 19 -0.15 -68.61 47.83
C LEU A 19 -0.57 -68.27 49.27
N GLY A 20 -1.84 -67.89 49.42
CA GLY A 20 -2.62 -67.96 50.65
C GLY A 20 -4.07 -68.32 50.29
N ALA A 21 -4.49 -69.53 50.68
CA ALA A 21 -5.76 -70.17 50.32
C ALA A 21 -6.81 -70.13 51.46
N GLY A 22 -8.08 -70.23 51.07
CA GLY A 22 -9.25 -70.57 51.91
C GLY A 22 -10.24 -69.40 52.02
N LEU A 23 -11.52 -69.49 51.64
CA LEU A 23 -12.48 -70.60 51.59
C LEU A 23 -13.67 -70.23 50.68
N MET A 24 -14.28 -71.24 50.05
CA MET A 24 -15.50 -71.14 49.24
C MET A 24 -16.75 -70.84 50.07
N SER A 25 -17.62 -69.98 49.53
CA SER A 25 -19.08 -70.05 49.72
C SER A 25 -19.77 -69.81 48.38
N VAL A 26 -20.50 -70.82 47.93
CA VAL A 26 -21.31 -70.89 46.72
C VAL A 26 -22.55 -70.01 46.87
N GLN A 27 -22.82 -69.14 45.91
CA GLN A 27 -24.15 -68.56 45.70
C GLN A 27 -24.38 -68.28 44.22
N GLN A 28 -25.54 -68.73 43.73
CA GLN A 28 -26.01 -68.64 42.34
C GLN A 28 -26.01 -67.20 41.83
N PRO A 29 -25.75 -66.96 40.52
CA PRO A 29 -26.02 -65.66 39.94
C PRO A 29 -27.54 -65.46 39.86
N GLN A 30 -28.05 -64.59 40.72
CA GLN A 30 -29.35 -63.97 40.51
C GLN A 30 -29.22 -63.01 39.32
N THR A 31 -30.09 -63.21 38.34
CA THR A 31 -30.42 -62.27 37.30
C THR A 31 -30.97 -61.00 37.95
N GLU A 32 -30.11 -60.00 38.14
CA GLU A 32 -30.56 -58.62 38.30
C GLU A 32 -30.80 -58.05 36.91
N ALA A 33 -32.07 -57.82 36.60
CA ALA A 33 -32.49 -57.00 35.48
C ALA A 33 -31.92 -55.59 35.70
N ALA A 34 -30.94 -55.22 34.88
CA ALA A 34 -30.62 -53.82 34.67
C ALA A 34 -31.82 -53.21 33.95
N GLU A 35 -32.60 -52.42 34.67
CA GLU A 35 -33.52 -51.46 34.08
C GLU A 35 -32.70 -50.50 33.23
N THR A 36 -32.67 -50.75 31.92
CA THR A 36 -32.28 -49.77 30.92
C THR A 36 -33.24 -48.60 31.06
N GLN A 37 -32.79 -47.52 31.71
CA GLN A 37 -33.42 -46.22 31.54
C GLN A 37 -33.33 -45.90 30.04
N ALA A 38 -34.46 -46.09 29.35
CA ALA A 38 -34.66 -45.58 28.01
C ALA A 38 -34.37 -44.08 28.06
N SER A 39 -33.28 -43.66 27.44
CA SER A 39 -33.13 -42.29 26.98
C SER A 39 -34.39 -41.96 26.19
N ALA A 40 -35.22 -41.06 26.72
CA ALA A 40 -36.38 -40.56 26.03
C ALA A 40 -35.89 -40.03 24.67
N GLU A 41 -36.32 -40.68 23.59
CA GLU A 41 -36.18 -40.12 22.25
C GLU A 41 -36.83 -38.73 22.27
N PRO A 42 -36.16 -37.68 21.79
CA PRO A 42 -36.72 -36.34 21.81
C PRO A 42 -38.05 -36.36 21.07
N GLN A 43 -39.14 -35.95 21.73
CA GLN A 43 -40.43 -35.93 21.07
C GLN A 43 -40.44 -34.84 20.00
N PRO A 44 -40.75 -35.17 18.73
CA PRO A 44 -40.83 -34.18 17.67
C PRO A 44 -42.00 -33.24 17.92
N LEU A 45 -41.78 -31.94 17.74
CA LEU A 45 -42.76 -30.89 18.03
C LEU A 45 -43.90 -30.90 17.01
N TYR A 46 -43.56 -31.14 15.74
CA TYR A 46 -44.49 -31.36 14.62
C TYR A 46 -43.73 -31.99 13.43
N TRP A 47 -44.48 -32.47 12.45
CA TRP A 47 -44.01 -33.14 11.24
C TRP A 47 -44.33 -32.28 10.01
N VAL A 48 -43.36 -32.07 9.11
CA VAL A 48 -43.51 -31.24 7.90
C VAL A 48 -43.31 -32.02 6.60
N ALA A 49 -43.93 -31.56 5.52
CA ALA A 49 -43.69 -32.13 4.20
C ALA A 49 -42.37 -31.59 3.61
N PRO A 50 -41.50 -32.45 3.03
CA PRO A 50 -40.18 -32.03 2.51
C PRO A 50 -40.21 -30.94 1.43
N MET A 51 -41.35 -30.74 0.76
CA MET A 51 -41.54 -29.81 -0.37
C MET A 51 -42.60 -28.74 -0.10
N ASP A 52 -43.22 -28.73 1.10
CA ASP A 52 -44.21 -27.72 1.51
C ASP A 52 -44.06 -27.41 3.01
N PRO A 53 -43.30 -26.36 3.36
CA PRO A 53 -43.06 -25.95 4.76
C PRO A 53 -44.33 -25.52 5.52
N ASN A 54 -45.41 -25.19 4.80
CA ASN A 54 -46.68 -24.74 5.39
C ASN A 54 -47.58 -25.92 5.79
N TYR A 55 -47.29 -27.13 5.31
CA TYR A 55 -48.04 -28.34 5.69
C TYR A 55 -47.46 -28.98 6.97
N ARG A 56 -48.08 -28.68 8.12
CA ARG A 56 -47.65 -29.17 9.45
C ARG A 56 -48.67 -30.14 10.04
N ARG A 57 -48.21 -31.25 10.62
CA ARG A 57 -49.06 -32.18 11.38
C ARG A 57 -48.44 -32.55 12.74
N PRO A 58 -49.26 -32.81 13.76
CA PRO A 58 -48.77 -33.24 15.08
C PRO A 58 -48.35 -34.72 15.10
N GLU A 59 -48.70 -35.51 14.08
CA GLU A 59 -48.47 -36.95 14.02
C GLU A 59 -47.68 -37.34 12.76
N PRO A 60 -46.88 -38.43 12.80
CA PRO A 60 -46.22 -38.98 11.63
C PRO A 60 -47.25 -39.40 10.58
N GLY A 61 -46.95 -39.17 9.30
CA GLY A 61 -47.86 -39.51 8.22
C GLY A 61 -47.30 -39.23 6.84
N LEU A 62 -48.16 -39.36 5.83
CA LEU A 62 -47.86 -39.01 4.45
C LEU A 62 -48.43 -37.62 4.13
N SER A 63 -47.68 -36.84 3.35
CA SER A 63 -48.16 -35.58 2.78
C SER A 63 -49.28 -35.85 1.74
N PRO A 64 -50.03 -34.82 1.32
CA PRO A 64 -51.03 -34.94 0.25
C PRO A 64 -50.45 -35.47 -1.08
N MET A 65 -49.11 -35.39 -1.25
CA MET A 65 -48.37 -35.91 -2.39
C MET A 65 -47.71 -37.28 -2.13
N GLY A 66 -48.04 -37.94 -1.01
CA GLY A 66 -47.64 -39.32 -0.73
C GLY A 66 -46.20 -39.51 -0.22
N MET A 67 -45.54 -38.45 0.25
CA MET A 67 -44.19 -38.53 0.84
C MET A 67 -44.26 -38.54 2.37
N GLU A 68 -43.35 -39.28 3.02
CA GLU A 68 -43.25 -39.32 4.48
C GLU A 68 -42.89 -37.94 5.03
N LEU A 69 -43.63 -37.51 6.06
CA LEU A 69 -43.34 -36.28 6.78
C LEU A 69 -42.04 -36.42 7.57
N VAL A 70 -41.32 -35.32 7.77
CA VAL A 70 -40.04 -35.28 8.50
C VAL A 70 -40.25 -34.66 9.89
N PRO A 71 -39.70 -35.25 10.97
CA PRO A 71 -39.86 -34.74 12.34
C PRO A 71 -38.98 -33.50 12.58
N VAL A 72 -39.56 -32.45 13.14
CA VAL A 72 -38.85 -31.23 13.58
C VAL A 72 -38.74 -31.24 15.11
N TYR A 73 -37.52 -31.05 15.64
CA TYR A 73 -37.22 -31.06 17.07
C TYR A 73 -37.08 -29.64 17.63
N ALA A 74 -37.26 -29.48 18.94
CA ALA A 74 -37.24 -28.18 19.61
C ALA A 74 -35.88 -27.43 19.57
N ASP A 75 -34.79 -28.10 19.19
CA ASP A 75 -33.44 -27.51 19.17
C ASP A 75 -33.10 -26.76 17.87
N ASP A 76 -33.90 -26.92 16.80
CA ASP A 76 -33.68 -26.21 15.52
C ASP A 76 -34.18 -24.76 15.54
N ASN A 77 -34.77 -24.30 16.64
CA ASN A 77 -35.30 -22.94 16.78
C ASN A 77 -34.72 -22.19 17.99
N SER A 78 -33.41 -22.35 18.23
CA SER A 78 -32.64 -21.48 19.15
C SER A 78 -32.16 -20.20 18.45
N GLY A 79 -33.05 -19.54 17.70
CA GLY A 79 -32.78 -18.24 17.06
C GLY A 79 -33.04 -17.01 17.95
N ALA A 80 -33.42 -17.19 19.22
CA ALA A 80 -33.92 -16.08 20.05
C ALA A 80 -32.92 -15.51 21.07
N GLU A 81 -31.73 -16.11 21.26
CA GLU A 81 -30.72 -15.61 22.21
C GLU A 81 -29.38 -15.20 21.58
N ASP A 82 -29.11 -15.57 20.33
CA ASP A 82 -27.89 -15.18 19.65
C ASP A 82 -28.09 -13.83 18.94
N ALA A 83 -27.06 -12.97 19.00
CA ALA A 83 -27.11 -11.67 18.34
C ALA A 83 -27.30 -11.83 16.81
N PRO A 84 -28.01 -10.90 16.14
CA PRO A 84 -28.23 -10.95 14.69
C PRO A 84 -26.93 -11.19 13.91
N GLY A 85 -26.99 -12.08 12.92
CA GLY A 85 -25.84 -12.47 12.08
C GLY A 85 -24.87 -13.49 12.72
N THR A 86 -25.23 -14.15 13.83
CA THR A 86 -24.44 -15.26 14.38
C THR A 86 -24.78 -16.56 13.65
N ILE A 87 -23.77 -17.25 13.12
CA ILE A 87 -23.91 -18.56 12.49
C ILE A 87 -23.35 -19.64 13.40
N ARG A 88 -23.97 -20.82 13.37
CA ARG A 88 -23.52 -21.99 14.12
C ARG A 88 -23.13 -23.11 13.16
N ILE A 89 -21.90 -23.59 13.28
CA ILE A 89 -21.33 -24.62 12.43
C ILE A 89 -20.95 -25.83 13.29
N SER A 90 -21.15 -27.03 12.74
CA SER A 90 -20.76 -28.24 13.45
C SER A 90 -19.22 -28.35 13.57
N PRO A 91 -18.68 -28.92 14.67
CA PRO A 91 -17.23 -29.08 14.84
C PRO A 91 -16.55 -29.86 13.70
N ALA A 92 -17.26 -30.79 13.07
CA ALA A 92 -16.75 -31.53 11.91
C ALA A 92 -16.56 -30.62 10.69
N VAL A 93 -17.48 -29.68 10.44
CA VAL A 93 -17.37 -28.72 9.35
C VAL A 93 -16.29 -27.68 9.65
N GLU A 94 -16.20 -27.18 10.89
CA GLU A 94 -15.13 -26.28 11.34
C GLU A 94 -13.73 -26.90 11.13
N GLN A 95 -13.56 -28.16 11.51
CA GLN A 95 -12.31 -28.90 11.33
C GLN A 95 -11.99 -29.15 9.84
N ASN A 96 -12.99 -29.49 9.03
CA ASN A 96 -12.80 -29.72 7.59
C ASN A 96 -12.46 -28.42 6.83
N LEU A 97 -13.01 -27.29 7.27
CA LEU A 97 -12.70 -25.97 6.75
C LEU A 97 -11.32 -25.45 7.18
N GLY A 98 -10.69 -26.11 8.17
CA GLY A 98 -9.39 -25.69 8.69
C GLY A 98 -9.45 -24.29 9.30
N VAL A 99 -10.53 -23.99 10.03
CA VAL A 99 -10.72 -22.70 10.70
C VAL A 99 -9.59 -22.52 11.72
N GLN A 100 -8.89 -21.40 11.62
CA GLN A 100 -7.88 -20.99 12.59
C GLN A 100 -8.31 -19.66 13.18
N SER A 101 -8.04 -19.45 14.46
CA SER A 101 -8.31 -18.19 15.15
C SER A 101 -7.07 -17.65 15.82
N ALA A 102 -7.03 -16.34 15.98
CA ALA A 102 -6.03 -15.63 16.75
C ALA A 102 -6.72 -14.68 17.74
N ALA A 103 -6.08 -14.41 18.87
CA ALA A 103 -6.57 -13.41 19.81
C ALA A 103 -6.26 -12.00 19.29
N ALA A 104 -7.19 -11.06 19.51
CA ALA A 104 -6.90 -9.64 19.39
C ALA A 104 -6.04 -9.19 20.56
N GLU A 105 -4.79 -8.85 20.30
CA GLU A 105 -3.79 -8.52 21.32
C GLU A 105 -3.42 -7.04 21.29
N ARG A 106 -3.08 -6.48 22.46
CA ARG A 106 -2.60 -5.11 22.58
C ARG A 106 -1.08 -5.08 22.69
N VAL A 107 -0.40 -4.92 21.57
CA VAL A 107 1.07 -4.91 21.49
C VAL A 107 1.55 -3.80 20.55
N PRO A 108 2.83 -3.37 20.65
CA PRO A 108 3.41 -2.41 19.71
C PRO A 108 3.30 -2.90 18.26
N LEU A 109 2.62 -2.14 17.40
CA LEU A 109 2.58 -2.45 15.97
C LEU A 109 3.91 -2.02 15.34
N VAL A 110 4.58 -2.98 14.70
CA VAL A 110 5.81 -2.76 13.92
C VAL A 110 5.43 -2.46 12.48
N GLN A 111 5.74 -1.25 12.03
CA GLN A 111 5.60 -0.84 10.64
C GLN A 111 6.95 -0.91 9.95
N GLN A 112 6.96 -1.42 8.72
CA GLN A 112 8.13 -1.43 7.87
C GLN A 112 7.83 -0.69 6.58
N ALA A 113 8.81 0.08 6.12
CA ALA A 113 8.73 0.76 4.83
C ALA A 113 10.08 0.67 4.13
N LEU A 114 10.04 0.70 2.80
CA LEU A 114 11.23 0.71 1.96
C LEU A 114 11.31 2.05 1.24
N ALA A 115 12.50 2.65 1.26
CA ALA A 115 12.79 3.91 0.58
C ALA A 115 14.09 3.82 -0.21
N LEU A 116 14.24 4.71 -1.18
CA LEU A 116 15.48 4.86 -1.94
C LEU A 116 16.45 5.74 -1.16
N ALA A 117 17.69 5.27 -1.02
CA ALA A 117 18.79 6.02 -0.43
C ALA A 117 19.86 6.29 -1.49
N GLU A 118 20.39 7.51 -1.49
CA GLU A 118 21.50 7.90 -2.37
C GLU A 118 22.70 8.33 -1.53
N ILE A 119 23.87 7.77 -1.85
CA ILE A 119 25.11 8.11 -1.15
C ILE A 119 25.71 9.36 -1.79
N GLN A 120 26.00 10.37 -0.99
CA GLN A 120 26.51 11.67 -1.41
C GLN A 120 27.84 11.99 -0.73
N VAL A 121 28.65 12.81 -1.40
CA VAL A 121 29.80 13.45 -0.78
C VAL A 121 29.28 14.39 0.31
N ASN A 122 29.93 14.37 1.48
CA ASN A 122 29.65 15.36 2.50
C ASN A 122 30.39 16.69 2.16
N PRO A 123 29.66 17.78 1.83
CA PRO A 123 30.26 19.06 1.47
C PRO A 123 31.11 19.68 2.58
N GLN A 124 30.91 19.29 3.85
CA GLN A 124 31.74 19.76 4.97
C GLN A 124 33.18 19.27 4.88
N TYR A 125 33.40 18.14 4.19
CA TYR A 125 34.72 17.54 3.99
C TYR A 125 35.20 17.66 2.55
N GLU A 126 34.59 18.55 1.77
CA GLU A 126 34.97 18.85 0.41
C GLU A 126 35.62 20.23 0.32
N GLN A 127 36.80 20.29 -0.30
CA GLN A 127 37.54 21.52 -0.49
C GLN A 127 37.74 21.80 -1.98
N GLN A 128 37.43 23.04 -2.35
CA GLN A 128 37.67 23.54 -3.69
C GLN A 128 39.03 24.21 -3.78
N ILE A 129 39.83 23.81 -4.76
CA ILE A 129 41.15 24.36 -5.02
C ILE A 129 41.03 25.44 -6.10
N GLN A 130 41.51 26.63 -5.76
CA GLN A 130 41.59 27.80 -6.63
C GLN A 130 42.96 28.44 -6.45
N VAL A 131 43.43 29.15 -7.47
CA VAL A 131 44.63 30.01 -7.34
C VAL A 131 44.21 31.38 -6.83
N ARG A 132 45.10 32.12 -6.17
CA ARG A 132 44.83 33.52 -5.74
C ARG A 132 45.43 34.59 -6.65
N SER A 133 46.18 34.16 -7.66
CA SER A 133 46.82 35.02 -8.64
C SER A 133 46.64 34.41 -10.02
N GLU A 134 46.48 35.26 -11.04
CA GLU A 134 46.45 34.81 -12.42
C GLU A 134 47.79 34.18 -12.83
N GLY A 135 47.73 33.21 -13.72
CA GLY A 135 48.91 32.50 -14.19
C GLY A 135 48.61 31.44 -15.23
N TRP A 136 49.61 30.60 -15.51
CA TRP A 136 49.52 29.49 -16.45
C TRP A 136 49.91 28.19 -15.77
N ILE A 137 49.15 27.12 -16.02
CA ILE A 137 49.50 25.79 -15.54
C ILE A 137 50.73 25.32 -16.31
N SER A 138 51.83 25.11 -15.59
CA SER A 138 53.11 24.72 -16.19
C SER A 138 53.30 23.20 -16.20
N ARG A 139 52.88 22.53 -15.12
CA ARG A 139 52.94 21.08 -14.99
C ARG A 139 51.76 20.60 -14.16
N GLN A 140 51.11 19.54 -14.60
CA GLN A 140 50.03 18.87 -13.88
C GLN A 140 50.55 17.53 -13.35
N GLN A 141 50.20 17.18 -12.11
CA GLN A 141 50.60 15.91 -11.49
C GLN A 141 49.41 14.98 -11.23
N VAL A 142 48.19 15.52 -11.16
CA VAL A 142 46.94 14.74 -11.03
C VAL A 142 46.16 14.79 -12.34
N PHE A 143 45.68 13.65 -12.82
CA PHE A 143 45.19 13.53 -14.20
C PHE A 143 43.74 13.05 -14.32
N ALA A 144 43.17 12.49 -13.25
CA ALA A 144 41.84 11.92 -13.31
C ALA A 144 40.95 12.29 -12.11
N VAL A 145 39.64 12.42 -12.39
CA VAL A 145 38.60 12.37 -11.34
C VAL A 145 38.59 10.95 -10.77
N GLY A 146 38.52 10.82 -9.45
CA GLY A 146 38.63 9.56 -8.73
C GLY A 146 40.05 9.22 -8.25
N GLU A 147 41.07 10.00 -8.64
CA GLU A 147 42.43 9.84 -8.15
C GLU A 147 42.53 10.20 -6.65
N ARG A 148 43.23 9.37 -5.87
CA ARG A 148 43.49 9.64 -4.44
C ARG A 148 44.68 10.57 -4.28
N VAL A 149 44.55 11.54 -3.39
CA VAL A 149 45.62 12.49 -3.05
C VAL A 149 45.86 12.52 -1.55
N SER A 150 47.12 12.71 -1.16
CA SER A 150 47.50 12.89 0.24
C SER A 150 47.75 14.36 0.57
N ALA A 151 47.50 14.76 1.81
CA ALA A 151 47.79 16.11 2.29
C ALA A 151 49.26 16.47 2.03
N GLY A 152 49.49 17.63 1.43
CA GLY A 152 50.82 18.11 1.03
C GLY A 152 51.33 17.57 -0.32
N GLN A 153 50.63 16.62 -0.96
CA GLN A 153 50.98 16.17 -2.31
C GLN A 153 50.83 17.32 -3.31
N THR A 154 51.80 17.50 -4.20
CA THR A 154 51.72 18.48 -5.30
C THR A 154 50.64 18.06 -6.30
N LEU A 155 49.67 18.94 -6.53
CA LEU A 155 48.59 18.76 -7.50
C LEU A 155 49.01 19.25 -8.88
N PHE A 156 49.54 20.47 -8.93
CA PHE A 156 50.05 21.10 -10.14
C PHE A 156 51.04 22.22 -9.78
N GLU A 157 51.87 22.57 -10.74
CA GLU A 157 52.77 23.72 -10.68
C GLU A 157 52.26 24.77 -11.65
N PHE A 158 52.13 26.02 -11.19
CA PHE A 158 51.71 27.13 -12.05
C PHE A 158 52.71 28.28 -12.01
N TYR A 159 52.79 28.99 -13.12
CA TYR A 159 53.62 30.17 -13.32
C TYR A 159 52.75 31.42 -13.15
N SER A 160 53.15 32.33 -12.26
CA SER A 160 52.46 33.62 -12.06
C SER A 160 53.45 34.78 -12.04
N PRO A 161 53.40 35.68 -13.04
CA PRO A 161 54.25 36.87 -13.06
C PRO A 161 54.10 37.74 -11.82
N ARG A 162 52.89 37.84 -11.27
CA ARG A 162 52.62 38.66 -10.07
C ARG A 162 53.30 38.07 -8.83
N ILE A 163 53.36 36.74 -8.71
CA ILE A 163 54.08 36.09 -7.62
C ILE A 163 55.57 36.31 -7.79
N ILE A 164 56.11 36.15 -9.00
CA ILE A 164 57.54 36.36 -9.30
C ILE A 164 58.00 37.77 -8.93
N SER A 165 57.26 38.80 -9.38
CA SER A 165 57.56 40.19 -9.01
C SER A 165 57.52 40.42 -7.49
N ALA A 166 56.56 39.81 -6.78
CA ALA A 166 56.50 39.89 -5.32
C ALA A 166 57.67 39.16 -4.61
N GLN A 167 58.22 38.10 -5.21
CA GLN A 167 59.42 37.44 -4.70
C GLN A 167 60.65 38.35 -4.83
N GLU A 168 60.83 38.99 -5.99
CA GLU A 168 61.94 39.92 -6.24
C GLU A 168 61.90 41.11 -5.27
N GLU A 169 60.71 41.66 -5.02
CA GLU A 169 60.50 42.71 -4.00
C GLU A 169 60.93 42.24 -2.60
N LEU A 170 60.57 41.02 -2.19
CA LEU A 170 60.98 40.47 -0.89
C LEU A 170 62.50 40.31 -0.81
N LEU A 171 63.14 39.76 -1.84
CA LEU A 171 64.58 39.56 -1.87
C LEU A 171 65.32 40.91 -1.82
N GLY A 172 64.88 41.91 -2.58
CA GLY A 172 65.41 43.26 -2.50
C GLY A 172 65.23 43.90 -1.12
N ALA A 173 64.09 43.70 -0.47
CA ALA A 173 63.86 44.18 0.89
C ALA A 173 64.75 43.49 1.93
N LEU A 174 65.01 42.18 1.77
CA LEU A 174 65.94 41.41 2.60
C LEU A 174 67.38 41.88 2.44
N GLU A 175 67.80 42.22 1.22
CA GLU A 175 69.12 42.79 0.93
C GLU A 175 69.28 44.19 1.52
N ALA A 176 68.27 45.04 1.37
CA ALA A 176 68.23 46.39 1.94
C ALA A 176 68.08 46.41 3.48
N ARG A 177 67.80 45.26 4.10
CA ARG A 177 67.59 45.09 5.56
C ARG A 177 66.51 46.02 6.14
N GLN A 178 65.44 46.25 5.38
CA GLN A 178 64.35 47.14 5.80
C GLN A 178 63.17 46.33 6.38
N PRO A 179 62.98 46.27 7.71
CA PRO A 179 61.99 45.38 8.33
C PRO A 179 60.54 45.75 7.99
N ALA A 180 60.26 47.00 7.66
CA ALA A 180 58.93 47.42 7.19
C ALA A 180 58.62 46.86 5.80
N LEU A 181 59.57 46.96 4.86
CA LEU A 181 59.40 46.44 3.49
C LEU A 181 59.36 44.92 3.45
N ILE A 182 60.17 44.25 4.27
CA ILE A 182 60.14 42.78 4.39
C ILE A 182 58.74 42.34 4.79
N ARG A 183 58.16 42.92 5.85
CA ARG A 183 56.80 42.57 6.29
C ARG A 183 55.74 42.86 5.24
N ALA A 184 55.87 43.96 4.49
CA ALA A 184 54.94 44.29 3.41
C ALA A 184 55.01 43.29 2.25
N ALA A 185 56.22 42.92 1.82
CA ALA A 185 56.44 41.94 0.75
C ALA A 185 56.02 40.52 1.17
N GLU A 186 56.32 40.09 2.40
CA GLU A 186 55.83 38.83 2.99
C GLU A 186 54.29 38.80 2.99
N SER A 187 53.65 39.87 3.47
CA SER A 187 52.18 39.97 3.51
C SER A 187 51.56 39.90 2.10
N ARG A 188 52.22 40.52 1.11
CA ARG A 188 51.80 40.48 -0.30
C ARG A 188 51.88 39.08 -0.89
N LEU A 189 52.95 38.33 -0.62
CA LEU A 189 53.09 36.94 -1.09
C LEU A 189 52.02 36.02 -0.48
N LEU A 190 51.76 36.16 0.83
CA LEU A 190 50.68 35.43 1.50
C LEU A 190 49.30 35.77 0.92
N ALA A 191 49.05 37.05 0.60
CA ALA A 191 47.81 37.48 -0.05
C ALA A 191 47.64 36.84 -1.46
N LEU A 192 48.75 36.67 -2.19
CA LEU A 192 48.79 35.97 -3.48
C LEU A 192 48.68 34.44 -3.37
N GLY A 193 48.47 33.90 -2.17
CA GLY A 193 48.24 32.47 -1.93
C GLY A 193 49.50 31.62 -1.84
N VAL A 194 50.66 32.24 -1.66
CA VAL A 194 51.90 31.51 -1.38
C VAL A 194 51.88 30.98 0.05
N ASP A 195 52.19 29.69 0.22
CA ASP A 195 52.23 29.05 1.53
C ASP A 195 53.36 29.61 2.43
N ALA A 196 53.13 29.61 3.75
CA ALA A 196 54.08 30.13 4.73
C ALA A 196 55.39 29.30 4.78
N GLY A 197 55.31 27.97 4.60
CA GLY A 197 56.49 27.11 4.51
C GLY A 197 57.31 27.41 3.27
N TRP A 198 56.65 27.67 2.14
CA TRP A 198 57.32 28.10 0.91
C TRP A 198 58.00 29.47 1.09
N LEU A 199 57.35 30.42 1.77
CA LEU A 199 57.93 31.73 2.07
C LEU A 199 59.20 31.62 2.92
N GLN A 200 59.23 30.72 3.89
CA GLN A 200 60.43 30.44 4.69
C GLN A 200 61.56 29.85 3.84
N GLN A 201 61.23 28.97 2.89
CA GLN A 201 62.20 28.43 1.94
C GLN A 201 62.77 29.55 1.05
N LEU A 202 61.93 30.43 0.51
CA LEU A 202 62.40 31.59 -0.28
C LEU A 202 63.36 32.48 0.51
N ARG A 203 63.07 32.73 1.78
CA ARG A 203 63.95 33.52 2.67
C ARG A 203 65.30 32.84 2.93
N ARG A 204 65.32 31.52 3.02
CA ARG A 204 66.53 30.71 3.24
C ARG A 204 67.37 30.60 1.95
N ASP A 205 66.73 30.22 0.86
CA ASP A 205 67.36 29.92 -0.42
C ASP A 205 67.78 31.19 -1.16
N ARG A 206 67.09 32.31 -0.90
CA ARG A 206 67.25 33.61 -1.57
C ARG A 206 67.21 33.51 -3.10
N LYS A 207 66.38 32.63 -3.62
CA LYS A 207 66.24 32.37 -5.06
C LYS A 207 64.78 32.47 -5.47
N VAL A 208 64.53 33.30 -6.47
CA VAL A 208 63.22 33.39 -7.13
C VAL A 208 62.92 32.06 -7.82
N ARG A 209 61.72 31.53 -7.60
CA ARG A 209 61.21 30.35 -8.31
C ARG A 209 60.11 30.78 -9.27
N GLN A 210 60.25 30.36 -10.52
CA GLN A 210 59.28 30.68 -11.57
C GLN A 210 57.98 29.87 -11.44
N GLN A 211 58.09 28.66 -10.87
CA GLN A 211 56.96 27.74 -10.70
C GLN A 211 56.60 27.64 -9.22
N VAL A 212 55.31 27.77 -8.93
CA VAL A 212 54.75 27.61 -7.58
C VAL A 212 53.94 26.31 -7.59
N ALA A 213 54.29 25.40 -6.68
CA ALA A 213 53.56 24.17 -6.48
C ALA A 213 52.30 24.44 -5.64
N ILE A 214 51.15 24.04 -6.16
CA ILE A 214 49.89 23.98 -5.41
C ILE A 214 49.75 22.56 -4.88
N VAL A 215 49.58 22.45 -3.56
CA VAL A 215 49.51 21.18 -2.85
C VAL A 215 48.08 20.88 -2.38
N ALA A 216 47.80 19.61 -2.13
CA ALA A 216 46.54 19.18 -1.53
C ALA A 216 46.47 19.64 -0.05
N PRO A 217 45.41 20.35 0.36
CA PRO A 217 45.25 20.79 1.74
C PRO A 217 44.83 19.67 2.71
N GLN A 218 44.27 18.58 2.17
CA GLN A 218 43.77 17.44 2.93
C GLN A 218 43.93 16.14 2.13
N ASP A 219 43.88 15.01 2.83
CA ASP A 219 43.73 13.70 2.19
C ASP A 219 42.34 13.59 1.55
N GLY A 220 42.23 12.91 0.41
CA GLY A 220 40.94 12.70 -0.21
C GLY A 220 40.99 12.19 -1.64
N VAL A 221 39.87 12.33 -2.33
CA VAL A 221 39.68 11.93 -3.73
C VAL A 221 39.27 13.13 -4.55
N ILE A 222 39.82 13.23 -5.76
CA ILE A 222 39.46 14.29 -6.70
C ILE A 222 38.03 14.04 -7.22
N THR A 223 37.08 14.90 -6.85
CA THR A 223 35.68 14.84 -7.30
C THR A 223 35.44 15.64 -8.57
N GLN A 224 36.28 16.64 -8.84
CA GLN A 224 36.20 17.48 -10.02
C GLN A 224 37.61 17.93 -10.44
N LEU A 225 37.88 17.89 -11.74
CA LEU A 225 39.17 18.26 -12.33
C LEU A 225 38.96 19.14 -13.57
N ASN A 226 39.26 20.43 -13.44
CA ASN A 226 39.16 21.45 -14.48
C ASN A 226 40.55 22.04 -14.78
N LEU A 227 41.55 21.16 -14.93
CA LEU A 227 42.94 21.53 -15.20
C LEU A 227 43.40 20.99 -16.54
N MET A 228 44.11 21.83 -17.29
CA MET A 228 44.85 21.43 -18.48
C MET A 228 46.23 22.09 -18.50
N PRO A 229 47.31 21.36 -18.83
CA PRO A 229 48.63 21.95 -18.97
C PRO A 229 48.64 23.06 -20.04
N GLY A 230 49.32 24.16 -19.76
CA GLY A 230 49.39 25.33 -20.65
C GLY A 230 48.19 26.28 -20.57
N ALA A 231 47.09 25.88 -19.91
CA ALA A 231 45.94 26.76 -19.77
C ALA A 231 46.22 27.94 -18.83
N ARG A 232 45.64 29.09 -19.16
CA ARG A 232 45.63 30.27 -18.28
C ARG A 232 44.55 30.07 -17.22
N VAL A 233 44.89 30.37 -15.97
CA VAL A 233 44.00 30.28 -14.81
C VAL A 233 43.85 31.65 -14.15
N MET A 234 42.65 31.90 -13.63
CA MET A 234 42.30 33.13 -12.92
C MET A 234 41.73 32.79 -11.54
N PRO A 235 41.80 33.71 -10.54
CA PRO A 235 41.43 33.39 -9.17
C PRO A 235 39.99 32.93 -8.94
N GLU A 236 39.06 33.35 -9.80
CA GLU A 236 37.66 32.98 -9.79
C GLU A 236 37.38 31.54 -10.28
N GLN A 237 38.36 30.90 -10.91
CA GLN A 237 38.17 29.61 -11.56
C GLN A 237 38.31 28.45 -10.57
N ALA A 238 37.27 27.61 -10.50
CA ALA A 238 37.32 26.33 -9.82
C ALA A 238 38.24 25.36 -10.60
N LEU A 239 39.41 25.05 -10.04
CA LEU A 239 40.40 24.20 -10.71
C LEU A 239 40.24 22.72 -10.33
N LEU A 240 40.14 22.42 -9.04
CA LEU A 240 39.82 21.07 -8.57
C LEU A 240 38.88 21.10 -7.38
N ARG A 241 38.27 19.93 -7.09
CA ARG A 241 37.61 19.66 -5.81
C ARG A 241 38.16 18.35 -5.25
N ILE A 242 38.49 18.37 -3.96
CA ILE A 242 39.02 17.22 -3.22
C ILE A 242 38.05 16.95 -2.07
N ALA A 243 37.47 15.76 -2.05
CA ALA A 243 36.59 15.34 -0.97
C ALA A 243 37.23 14.22 -0.16
N ASP A 244 37.17 14.33 1.17
CA ASP A 244 37.41 13.19 2.04
C ASP A 244 36.17 12.28 2.03
N LEU A 245 36.36 11.04 1.57
CA LEU A 245 35.30 10.05 1.45
C LEU A 245 35.14 9.18 2.70
N SER A 246 35.89 9.45 3.77
CA SER A 246 35.78 8.75 5.06
C SER A 246 34.43 8.95 5.73
N ARG A 247 33.77 10.08 5.48
CA ARG A 247 32.45 10.44 6.02
C ARG A 247 31.55 10.86 4.87
N LEU A 248 30.55 10.05 4.59
CA LEU A 248 29.58 10.29 3.53
C LEU A 248 28.24 10.72 4.11
N TRP A 249 27.45 11.37 3.28
CA TRP A 249 26.03 11.58 3.55
C TRP A 249 25.21 10.54 2.82
N VAL A 250 24.09 10.16 3.42
CA VAL A 250 23.09 9.33 2.76
C VAL A 250 21.78 10.09 2.80
N ASP A 251 21.25 10.38 1.62
CA ASP A 251 19.98 11.06 1.48
C ASP A 251 18.91 10.01 1.18
N VAL A 252 18.07 9.74 2.17
CA VAL A 252 16.90 8.85 2.04
C VAL A 252 15.72 9.67 1.54
N ARG A 253 15.18 9.28 0.40
CA ARG A 253 14.05 9.94 -0.25
C ARG A 253 12.76 9.23 0.12
N LEU A 254 11.91 9.91 0.88
CA LEU A 254 10.58 9.45 1.27
C LEU A 254 9.54 10.08 0.33
N PRO A 255 8.74 9.27 -0.40
CA PRO A 255 7.57 9.77 -1.12
C PRO A 255 6.57 10.44 -0.18
N GLY A 256 5.67 11.28 -0.72
CA GLY A 256 4.64 11.97 0.08
C GLY A 256 3.79 11.05 0.96
N SER A 257 3.53 9.81 0.55
CA SER A 257 2.82 8.80 1.37
C SER A 257 3.59 8.34 2.62
N LEU A 258 4.91 8.52 2.62
CA LEU A 258 5.82 8.22 3.73
C LEU A 258 6.38 9.51 4.38
N ALA A 259 5.79 10.68 4.11
CA ALA A 259 6.19 11.92 4.76
C ALA A 259 5.96 11.83 6.28
N GLY A 260 6.96 12.24 7.07
CA GLY A 260 6.91 12.16 8.54
C GLY A 260 7.08 10.75 9.11
N TRP A 261 7.37 9.76 8.27
CA TRP A 261 7.60 8.40 8.72
C TRP A 261 8.88 8.32 9.57
N LEU A 262 9.95 8.96 9.11
CA LEU A 262 11.22 9.10 9.85
C LEU A 262 11.31 10.42 10.61
N SER A 263 11.80 10.33 11.83
CA SER A 263 12.21 11.44 12.70
C SER A 263 13.72 11.36 12.97
N ALA A 264 14.32 12.46 13.42
CA ALA A 264 15.72 12.44 13.86
C ALA A 264 15.90 11.44 15.02
N GLY A 265 16.93 10.61 14.95
CA GLY A 265 17.20 9.53 15.89
C GLY A 265 16.63 8.16 15.51
N ASP A 266 15.74 8.08 14.50
CA ASP A 266 15.20 6.80 14.05
C ASP A 266 16.28 5.91 13.42
N ARG A 267 16.17 4.60 13.64
CA ARG A 267 17.08 3.59 13.11
C ARG A 267 16.73 3.27 11.66
N VAL A 268 17.74 3.29 10.79
CA VAL A 268 17.61 2.95 9.37
C VAL A 268 18.66 1.93 9.00
N VAL A 269 18.22 0.84 8.36
CA VAL A 269 19.14 -0.17 7.81
C VAL A 269 19.27 0.05 6.33
N LEU A 270 20.48 0.38 5.88
CA LEU A 270 20.81 0.48 4.47
C LEU A 270 21.28 -0.88 3.96
N GLN A 271 20.76 -1.27 2.80
CA GLN A 271 21.18 -2.46 2.09
C GLN A 271 21.46 -2.13 0.63
N ARG A 272 22.70 -2.36 0.19
CA ARG A 272 23.08 -2.25 -1.22
C ARG A 272 22.95 -3.60 -1.91
N ARG A 273 22.77 -3.58 -3.23
CA ARG A 273 22.52 -4.79 -4.06
C ARG A 273 23.63 -5.83 -3.98
N ASP A 274 24.86 -5.41 -3.69
CA ASP A 274 26.03 -6.28 -3.55
C ASP A 274 26.14 -6.94 -2.17
N GLY A 275 25.15 -6.75 -1.29
CA GLY A 275 25.10 -7.37 0.04
C GLY A 275 25.77 -6.54 1.15
N VAL A 276 26.37 -5.40 0.82
CA VAL A 276 26.90 -4.48 1.84
C VAL A 276 25.73 -3.84 2.57
N SER A 277 25.74 -3.92 3.90
CA SER A 277 24.75 -3.30 4.77
C SER A 277 25.40 -2.37 5.77
N ALA A 278 24.68 -1.32 6.15
CA ALA A 278 25.07 -0.40 7.20
C ALA A 278 23.84 -0.01 8.00
N GLU A 279 24.00 0.05 9.31
CA GLU A 279 22.97 0.51 10.21
C GLU A 279 23.30 1.92 10.66
N LEU A 280 22.39 2.85 10.41
CA LEU A 280 22.58 4.28 10.66
C LEU A 280 21.41 4.83 11.46
N MET A 281 21.63 6.00 12.05
CA MET A 281 20.59 6.81 12.67
C MET A 281 20.28 8.00 11.77
N ALA A 282 19.01 8.37 11.69
CA ALA A 282 18.58 9.58 11.01
C ALA A 282 19.16 10.80 11.75
N ASP A 283 19.98 11.59 11.05
CA ASP A 283 20.62 12.77 11.63
C ASP A 283 19.65 13.95 11.59
N SER A 284 19.10 14.24 10.42
CA SER A 284 18.14 15.33 10.26
C SER A 284 17.13 15.09 9.16
N VAL A 285 15.91 15.59 9.37
CA VAL A 285 14.87 15.66 8.34
C VAL A 285 15.02 17.00 7.64
N TYR A 286 15.20 16.97 6.31
CA TYR A 286 15.42 18.19 5.55
C TYR A 286 14.11 19.02 5.52
N PRO A 287 14.17 20.33 5.83
CA PRO A 287 12.95 21.15 6.00
C PRO A 287 12.27 21.46 4.66
N LEU A 288 13.01 21.38 3.55
CA LEU A 288 12.50 21.64 2.21
C LEU A 288 12.14 20.32 1.54
N LEU A 289 10.91 20.24 1.03
CA LEU A 289 10.50 19.15 0.15
C LEU A 289 11.15 19.33 -1.23
N ASN A 290 11.58 18.24 -1.86
CA ASN A 290 11.94 18.29 -3.26
C ASN A 290 10.66 18.51 -4.08
N SER A 291 10.54 19.64 -4.77
CA SER A 291 9.34 20.03 -5.52
C SER A 291 9.10 19.18 -6.78
N GLU A 292 10.18 18.71 -7.41
CA GLU A 292 10.10 17.89 -8.63
C GLU A 292 9.57 16.49 -8.32
N LEU A 293 10.10 15.87 -7.27
CA LEU A 293 9.77 14.49 -6.89
C LEU A 293 8.72 14.40 -5.79
N ARG A 294 8.25 15.55 -5.25
CA ARG A 294 7.37 15.64 -4.06
C ARG A 294 7.81 14.68 -2.95
N SER A 295 9.11 14.66 -2.68
CA SER A 295 9.72 13.76 -1.70
C SER A 295 10.37 14.52 -0.56
N GLN A 296 10.22 13.99 0.66
CA GLN A 296 10.92 14.45 1.84
C GLN A 296 12.29 13.77 1.89
N THR A 297 13.34 14.55 2.07
CA THR A 297 14.70 14.02 2.22
C THR A 297 15.03 13.90 3.70
N VAL A 298 15.52 12.73 4.11
CA VAL A 298 16.08 12.50 5.44
C VAL A 298 17.55 12.19 5.27
N ARG A 299 18.39 12.96 5.94
CA ARG A 299 19.84 12.84 5.86
C ARG A 299 20.36 11.98 6.99
N LEU A 300 21.25 11.07 6.64
CA LEU A 300 22.01 10.24 7.56
C LEU A 300 23.50 10.46 7.33
N GLN A 301 24.28 10.25 8.40
CA GLN A 301 25.74 10.26 8.32
C GLN A 301 26.26 8.83 8.26
N LEU A 302 27.10 8.54 7.27
CA LEU A 302 27.68 7.22 7.04
C LEU A 302 29.20 7.27 7.26
N ASP A 303 29.68 6.44 8.18
CA ASP A 303 31.11 6.17 8.34
C ASP A 303 31.57 5.20 7.24
N ASN A 304 32.55 5.63 6.46
CA ASN A 304 33.10 4.91 5.31
C ASN A 304 34.62 4.69 5.43
N GLN A 305 35.13 4.43 6.64
CA GLN A 305 36.54 4.06 6.84
C GLN A 305 36.99 2.85 6.01
N SER A 306 36.08 1.90 5.72
CA SER A 306 36.37 0.74 4.87
C SER A 306 36.50 1.09 3.38
N GLY A 307 35.98 2.24 2.95
CA GLY A 307 35.95 2.65 1.55
C GLY A 307 35.00 1.82 0.66
N ASN A 308 34.11 1.03 1.27
CA ASN A 308 33.17 0.17 0.53
C ASN A 308 32.00 0.96 -0.06
N TRP A 309 31.68 2.13 0.49
CA TRP A 309 30.64 3.02 0.00
C TRP A 309 31.23 4.08 -0.92
N ARG A 310 30.57 4.30 -2.05
CA ARG A 310 31.02 5.27 -3.06
C ARG A 310 29.94 6.32 -3.26
N PRO A 311 30.29 7.61 -3.35
CA PRO A 311 29.35 8.64 -3.75
C PRO A 311 28.71 8.33 -5.11
N GLY A 312 27.42 8.62 -5.24
CA GLY A 312 26.61 8.31 -6.42
C GLY A 312 26.04 6.89 -6.45
N ASP A 313 26.44 6.00 -5.54
CA ASP A 313 25.77 4.70 -5.40
C ASP A 313 24.36 4.87 -4.80
N PHE A 314 23.48 3.92 -5.12
CA PHE A 314 22.14 3.80 -4.52
C PHE A 314 22.09 2.61 -3.56
N ALA A 315 21.29 2.76 -2.51
CA ALA A 315 20.97 1.69 -1.56
C ALA A 315 19.47 1.69 -1.25
N GLN A 316 18.97 0.58 -0.73
CA GLN A 316 17.62 0.47 -0.18
C GLN A 316 17.67 0.80 1.31
N ALA A 317 16.89 1.78 1.75
CA ALA A 317 16.68 2.07 3.16
C ALA A 317 15.48 1.27 3.65
N GLN A 318 15.73 0.34 4.56
CA GLN A 318 14.71 -0.34 5.33
C GLN A 318 14.44 0.48 6.58
N LEU A 319 13.21 0.96 6.67
CA LEU A 319 12.73 1.80 7.74
C LEU A 319 11.89 0.92 8.66
N GLN A 320 12.12 1.02 9.97
CA GLN A 320 11.32 0.31 10.97
C GLN A 320 10.85 1.29 12.04
N LYS A 321 9.54 1.29 12.30
CA LYS A 321 8.94 2.14 13.34
C LYS A 321 8.06 1.30 14.23
N GLN A 322 8.27 1.42 15.53
CA GLN A 322 7.40 0.84 16.54
C GLN A 322 6.43 1.91 17.01
N SER A 323 5.16 1.54 17.08
CA SER A 323 4.13 2.38 17.68
C SER A 323 3.94 2.05 19.15
N GLU A 324 3.18 2.90 19.85
CA GLU A 324 2.63 2.55 21.15
C GLU A 324 1.77 1.26 21.08
N PRO A 325 1.56 0.55 22.20
CA PRO A 325 0.72 -0.65 22.22
C PRO A 325 -0.69 -0.39 21.71
N VAL A 326 -1.05 -1.00 20.59
CA VAL A 326 -2.35 -0.86 19.92
C VAL A 326 -3.04 -2.21 19.83
N LEU A 327 -4.37 -2.20 19.78
CA LEU A 327 -5.13 -3.42 19.53
C LEU A 327 -4.88 -3.83 18.07
N GLN A 328 -4.32 -5.00 17.85
CA GLN A 328 -4.02 -5.50 16.52
C GLN A 328 -4.52 -6.92 16.31
N VAL A 329 -4.78 -7.25 15.05
CA VAL A 329 -5.13 -8.59 14.59
C VAL A 329 -4.28 -8.98 13.38
N PRO A 330 -4.07 -10.27 13.11
CA PRO A 330 -3.41 -10.71 11.89
C PRO A 330 -4.10 -10.15 10.64
N ARG A 331 -3.31 -9.70 9.66
CA ARG A 331 -3.83 -9.03 8.46
C ARG A 331 -4.77 -9.94 7.65
N ASN A 332 -4.55 -11.24 7.67
CA ASN A 332 -5.40 -12.24 7.02
C ASN A 332 -6.77 -12.43 7.70
N ALA A 333 -6.98 -11.96 8.93
CA ALA A 333 -8.30 -11.98 9.58
C ALA A 333 -9.21 -10.83 9.10
N LEU A 334 -8.66 -9.80 8.47
CA LEU A 334 -9.40 -8.66 7.97
C LEU A 334 -9.99 -8.97 6.59
N ILE A 335 -11.30 -8.78 6.46
CA ILE A 335 -12.02 -8.77 5.19
C ILE A 335 -12.25 -7.30 4.83
N ASP A 336 -11.62 -6.86 3.74
CA ASP A 336 -11.72 -5.49 3.23
C ASP A 336 -12.20 -5.54 1.78
N ASP A 337 -13.47 -5.23 1.57
CA ASP A 337 -14.15 -5.14 0.28
C ASP A 337 -14.17 -3.71 -0.27
N GLY A 338 -13.53 -2.76 0.43
CA GLY A 338 -13.55 -1.33 0.10
C GLY A 338 -14.82 -0.58 0.54
N VAL A 339 -15.86 -1.28 1.01
CA VAL A 339 -17.09 -0.66 1.53
C VAL A 339 -17.06 -0.59 3.05
N GLN A 340 -16.92 -1.74 3.72
CA GLN A 340 -16.92 -1.80 5.17
C GLN A 340 -15.99 -2.91 5.68
N PRO A 341 -14.81 -2.56 6.22
CA PRO A 341 -13.88 -3.54 6.76
C PRO A 341 -14.52 -4.29 7.95
N ARG A 342 -14.39 -5.61 7.93
CA ARG A 342 -14.98 -6.51 8.93
C ARG A 342 -14.06 -7.68 9.25
N VAL A 343 -14.31 -8.29 10.40
CA VAL A 343 -13.64 -9.52 10.85
C VAL A 343 -14.68 -10.51 11.31
N VAL A 344 -14.38 -11.80 11.22
CA VAL A 344 -15.23 -12.85 11.77
C VAL A 344 -14.77 -13.16 13.19
N LEU A 345 -15.63 -12.92 14.17
CA LEU A 345 -15.42 -13.31 15.56
C LEU A 345 -15.72 -14.80 15.75
N ALA A 346 -14.87 -15.50 16.49
CA ALA A 346 -15.15 -16.83 17.03
C ALA A 346 -15.67 -16.67 18.47
N LEU A 347 -16.96 -16.96 18.69
CA LEU A 347 -17.61 -16.84 20.00
C LEU A 347 -17.45 -18.10 20.87
N GLY A 348 -16.93 -19.17 20.29
CA GLY A 348 -16.84 -20.50 20.91
C GLY A 348 -18.04 -21.39 20.57
N ASP A 349 -17.90 -22.69 20.84
CA ASP A 349 -18.94 -23.70 20.58
C ASP A 349 -19.43 -23.77 19.12
N GLY A 350 -18.52 -23.50 18.16
CA GLY A 350 -18.84 -23.47 16.73
C GLY A 350 -19.66 -22.25 16.29
N ARG A 351 -19.76 -21.20 17.12
CA ARG A 351 -20.46 -19.95 16.78
C ARG A 351 -19.52 -18.89 16.23
N PHE A 352 -19.90 -18.32 15.09
CA PHE A 352 -19.16 -17.27 14.39
C PHE A 352 -20.05 -16.08 14.07
N ARG A 353 -19.48 -14.89 14.03
CA ARG A 353 -20.23 -13.67 13.70
C ARG A 353 -19.35 -12.64 12.99
N SER A 354 -19.83 -12.11 11.88
CA SER A 354 -19.19 -10.98 11.21
C SER A 354 -19.37 -9.68 12.01
N GLN A 355 -18.27 -8.99 12.27
CA GLN A 355 -18.25 -7.74 13.00
C GLN A 355 -17.49 -6.68 12.21
N ALA A 356 -18.17 -5.56 11.96
CA ALA A 356 -17.55 -4.38 11.38
C ALA A 356 -16.48 -3.79 12.31
N VAL A 357 -15.35 -3.42 11.72
CA VAL A 357 -14.22 -2.83 12.44
C VAL A 357 -13.77 -1.54 11.77
N MET A 358 -13.17 -0.65 12.55
CA MET A 358 -12.47 0.52 12.01
C MET A 358 -10.99 0.24 12.06
N VAL A 359 -10.37 0.12 10.90
CA VAL A 359 -8.94 -0.17 10.76
C VAL A 359 -8.12 1.12 10.85
N GLY A 360 -6.94 1.02 11.45
CA GLY A 360 -5.97 2.10 11.59
C GLY A 360 -4.76 1.86 10.70
N ARG A 361 -3.57 1.93 11.31
CA ARG A 361 -2.31 1.67 10.62
C ARG A 361 -2.16 0.19 10.28
N THR A 362 -1.60 -0.08 9.10
CA THR A 362 -1.24 -1.44 8.67
C THR A 362 0.26 -1.67 8.91
N GLY A 363 0.59 -2.76 9.58
CA GLY A 363 1.95 -3.27 9.72
C GLY A 363 2.27 -4.30 8.64
N GLN A 364 3.33 -5.07 8.85
CA GLN A 364 3.73 -6.12 7.88
C GLN A 364 2.75 -7.30 7.91
N ASP A 365 2.52 -7.89 9.10
CA ASP A 365 1.68 -9.08 9.27
C ASP A 365 0.38 -8.80 10.04
N ASN A 366 0.27 -7.64 10.69
CA ASN A 366 -0.85 -7.27 11.55
C ASN A 366 -1.45 -5.91 11.14
N VAL A 367 -2.70 -5.69 11.50
CA VAL A 367 -3.44 -4.44 11.28
C VAL A 367 -3.96 -3.90 12.61
N GLU A 368 -3.84 -2.59 12.82
CA GLU A 368 -4.40 -1.89 13.97
C GLU A 368 -5.92 -1.78 13.86
N ILE A 369 -6.61 -2.04 14.96
CA ILE A 369 -8.06 -1.91 15.08
C ILE A 369 -8.37 -0.76 16.04
N LEU A 370 -8.94 0.32 15.50
CA LEU A 370 -9.31 1.51 16.25
C LEU A 370 -10.63 1.31 17.01
N ARG A 371 -11.60 0.62 16.38
CA ARG A 371 -12.93 0.32 16.94
C ARG A 371 -13.48 -0.99 16.39
N GLY A 372 -14.43 -1.58 17.10
CA GLY A 372 -15.15 -2.79 16.68
C GLY A 372 -14.73 -4.04 17.45
N LEU A 373 -13.49 -4.10 17.95
CA LEU A 373 -12.99 -5.23 18.73
C LEU A 373 -12.57 -4.84 20.15
N LYS A 374 -12.52 -5.84 21.02
CA LYS A 374 -11.96 -5.80 22.37
C LYS A 374 -10.77 -6.76 22.47
N GLU A 375 -9.87 -6.43 23.37
CA GLU A 375 -8.71 -7.27 23.68
C GLU A 375 -9.14 -8.66 24.17
N GLY A 376 -8.45 -9.70 23.69
CA GLY A 376 -8.71 -11.11 24.01
C GLY A 376 -9.80 -11.77 23.15
N GLN A 377 -10.55 -11.03 22.33
CA GLN A 377 -11.54 -11.63 21.42
C GLN A 377 -10.84 -12.47 20.35
N GLN A 378 -11.39 -13.65 20.05
CA GLN A 378 -10.88 -14.53 19.01
C GLN A 378 -11.41 -14.09 17.65
N VAL A 379 -10.51 -13.85 16.70
CA VAL A 379 -10.82 -13.54 15.31
C VAL A 379 -10.35 -14.66 14.41
N VAL A 380 -11.13 -14.98 13.39
CA VAL A 380 -10.82 -16.05 12.44
C VAL A 380 -9.77 -15.56 11.43
N THR A 381 -8.70 -16.33 11.26
CA THR A 381 -7.58 -16.05 10.35
C THR A 381 -7.57 -16.94 9.09
N SER A 382 -8.40 -17.98 9.06
CA SER A 382 -8.54 -18.95 7.95
C SER A 382 -10.01 -19.31 7.74
N ALA A 383 -10.43 -19.49 6.48
CA ALA A 383 -11.82 -19.70 6.08
C ALA A 383 -12.80 -18.56 6.44
N GLN A 384 -12.27 -17.38 6.78
CA GLN A 384 -13.05 -16.19 7.15
C GLN A 384 -14.05 -15.74 6.06
N PHE A 385 -13.71 -15.89 4.78
CA PHE A 385 -14.60 -15.52 3.67
C PHE A 385 -15.86 -16.41 3.59
N MET A 386 -15.69 -17.72 3.82
CA MET A 386 -16.82 -18.66 3.82
C MET A 386 -17.75 -18.38 5.00
N LEU A 387 -17.18 -18.13 6.18
CA LEU A 387 -17.93 -17.79 7.38
C LEU A 387 -18.64 -16.43 7.24
N ASP A 388 -18.00 -15.45 6.60
CA ASP A 388 -18.60 -14.13 6.35
C ASP A 388 -19.78 -14.22 5.38
N SER A 389 -19.65 -15.01 4.31
CA SER A 389 -20.71 -15.21 3.32
C SER A 389 -21.96 -15.86 3.95
N GLU A 390 -21.75 -16.89 4.78
CA GLU A 390 -22.84 -17.57 5.49
C GLU A 390 -23.49 -16.63 6.53
N SER A 391 -22.68 -15.83 7.25
CA SER A 391 -23.16 -14.84 8.22
C SER A 391 -23.96 -13.72 7.57
N ALA A 392 -23.57 -13.26 6.38
CA ALA A 392 -24.31 -12.26 5.60
C ALA A 392 -25.67 -12.81 5.13
N ILE A 393 -25.70 -14.03 4.57
CA ILE A 393 -26.94 -14.69 4.14
C ILE A 393 -27.89 -14.88 5.33
N GLY A 394 -27.38 -15.37 6.47
CA GLY A 394 -28.18 -15.53 7.68
C GLY A 394 -28.74 -14.21 8.23
N ALA A 395 -27.94 -13.13 8.18
CA ALA A 395 -28.38 -11.80 8.59
C ALA A 395 -29.49 -11.24 7.68
N ASP A 396 -29.36 -11.39 6.36
CA ASP A 396 -30.37 -10.91 5.41
C ASP A 396 -31.66 -11.71 5.52
N LEU A 397 -31.59 -13.04 5.67
CA LEU A 397 -32.75 -13.89 5.96
C LEU A 397 -33.49 -13.43 7.23
N SER A 398 -32.77 -13.14 8.31
CA SER A 398 -33.39 -12.64 9.55
C SER A 398 -34.07 -11.27 9.39
N ARG A 399 -33.57 -10.41 8.50
CA ARG A 399 -34.22 -9.12 8.18
C ARG A 399 -35.51 -9.30 7.39
N PHE A 400 -35.55 -10.29 6.48
CA PHE A 400 -36.79 -10.62 5.76
C PHE A 400 -37.87 -11.18 6.68
N ASP A 401 -37.51 -11.99 7.67
CA ASP A 401 -38.49 -12.53 8.64
C ASP A 401 -39.04 -11.44 9.59
N ASP A 402 -38.28 -10.37 9.88
CA ASP A 402 -38.71 -9.27 10.75
C ASP A 402 -39.60 -8.23 10.04
N GLU A 403 -39.50 -8.05 8.71
CA GLU A 403 -40.28 -7.06 7.94
C GLU A 403 -41.60 -7.60 7.37
N VAL A 404 -41.87 -8.90 7.50
CA VAL A 404 -42.98 -9.54 6.80
C VAL A 404 -44.08 -10.02 7.75
N ASP A 405 -44.98 -9.10 8.11
CA ASP A 405 -46.32 -9.43 8.61
C ASP A 405 -47.20 -9.85 7.41
N HIS A 406 -47.22 -11.15 7.11
CA HIS A 406 -48.02 -11.73 6.02
C HIS A 406 -49.53 -11.81 6.29
N SER A 407 -50.10 -11.02 7.19
CA SER A 407 -51.54 -11.16 7.49
C SER A 407 -52.49 -10.52 6.48
N GLN A 408 -52.07 -9.65 5.55
CA GLN A 408 -53.01 -8.95 4.65
C GLN A 408 -52.49 -8.53 3.24
N MET A 409 -51.99 -9.43 2.40
CA MET A 409 -51.91 -9.12 0.95
C MET A 409 -52.37 -10.28 0.06
N ASP A 410 -53.51 -10.07 -0.60
CA ASP A 410 -54.04 -10.85 -1.73
C ASP A 410 -53.59 -10.16 -3.03
N HIS A 411 -52.72 -10.81 -3.81
CA HIS A 411 -52.13 -10.27 -5.03
C HIS A 411 -52.86 -10.70 -6.31
N SER A 412 -54.19 -10.88 -6.29
CA SER A 412 -54.91 -11.36 -7.46
C SER A 412 -55.46 -10.29 -8.43
N GLN A 413 -55.23 -8.99 -8.21
CA GLN A 413 -55.76 -7.92 -9.08
C GLN A 413 -54.95 -6.60 -9.04
N MET A 414 -53.70 -6.57 -9.50
CA MET A 414 -53.05 -5.28 -9.86
C MET A 414 -53.00 -5.12 -11.38
N ASP A 415 -53.85 -4.22 -11.88
CA ASP A 415 -53.89 -3.71 -13.25
C ASP A 415 -53.22 -2.32 -13.23
N HIS A 416 -52.12 -2.15 -13.97
CA HIS A 416 -51.33 -0.92 -14.00
C HIS A 416 -51.79 0.09 -15.08
N SER A 417 -52.97 -0.10 -15.68
CA SER A 417 -53.46 0.75 -16.78
C SER A 417 -53.94 2.17 -16.40
N GLN A 418 -53.76 2.61 -15.16
CA GLN A 418 -54.31 3.89 -14.65
C GLN A 418 -53.40 4.60 -13.62
N MET A 419 -52.07 4.47 -13.73
CA MET A 419 -51.17 5.33 -12.91
C MET A 419 -50.90 6.66 -13.62
N ASP A 420 -51.35 7.76 -12.99
CA ASP A 420 -51.04 9.13 -13.40
C ASP A 420 -49.64 9.51 -12.87
N HIS A 421 -48.69 9.68 -13.79
CA HIS A 421 -47.29 9.96 -13.49
C HIS A 421 -46.91 11.44 -13.57
N SER A 422 -47.88 12.35 -13.71
CA SER A 422 -47.67 13.77 -14.03
C SER A 422 -46.84 14.61 -13.04
N GLN A 423 -46.32 14.04 -11.94
CA GLN A 423 -45.60 14.80 -10.89
C GLN A 423 -44.42 14.03 -10.26
N MET A 424 -43.82 13.06 -10.95
CA MET A 424 -42.61 12.40 -10.43
C MET A 424 -41.32 12.97 -11.04
N ASP A 425 -40.40 13.38 -10.17
CA ASP A 425 -39.02 13.75 -10.51
C ASP A 425 -38.14 12.50 -10.45
N HIS A 426 -37.67 12.07 -11.61
CA HIS A 426 -36.85 10.88 -11.79
C HIS A 426 -35.44 11.29 -12.19
N SER A 427 -34.68 11.79 -11.22
CA SER A 427 -33.33 12.31 -11.49
C SER A 427 -32.26 11.23 -11.61
N GLN A 428 -32.49 9.98 -11.22
CA GLN A 428 -31.57 8.84 -11.44
C GLN A 428 -32.32 7.50 -11.31
N MET A 429 -32.60 6.82 -12.43
CA MET A 429 -33.05 5.42 -12.42
C MET A 429 -32.40 4.66 -13.59
N ASP A 430 -31.98 3.42 -13.32
CA ASP A 430 -31.52 2.46 -14.32
C ASP A 430 -32.64 1.44 -14.54
N HIS A 431 -33.09 1.31 -15.78
CA HIS A 431 -34.19 0.43 -16.15
C HIS A 431 -33.74 -0.49 -17.28
N SER A 432 -33.59 -1.76 -16.95
CA SER A 432 -33.36 -2.82 -17.93
C SER A 432 -34.66 -3.57 -18.20
N ASN A 433 -35.12 -3.53 -19.46
CA ASN A 433 -36.14 -4.42 -20.02
C ASN A 433 -37.58 -4.24 -19.46
N MET A 434 -38.24 -3.14 -19.86
CA MET A 434 -39.66 -2.90 -19.63
C MET A 434 -40.45 -2.80 -20.95
N ASP A 435 -41.71 -3.24 -20.92
CA ASP A 435 -42.68 -3.10 -22.00
C ASP A 435 -43.79 -2.16 -21.53
N HIS A 436 -43.95 -1.04 -22.22
CA HIS A 436 -44.95 -0.04 -21.91
C HIS A 436 -45.90 0.12 -23.09
N SER A 437 -47.19 -0.16 -22.83
CA SER A 437 -48.27 0.10 -23.76
C SER A 437 -49.19 1.19 -23.21
N ASN A 438 -49.42 2.22 -24.02
CA ASN A 438 -50.49 3.19 -23.84
C ASN A 438 -50.34 4.11 -22.60
N MET A 439 -49.31 4.96 -22.59
CA MET A 439 -49.09 6.00 -21.58
C MET A 439 -49.14 7.42 -22.17
N ASP A 440 -49.66 8.35 -21.38
CA ASP A 440 -49.72 9.79 -21.70
C ASP A 440 -48.87 10.54 -20.67
N HIS A 441 -47.85 11.24 -21.14
CA HIS A 441 -46.93 11.98 -20.27
C HIS A 441 -46.97 13.47 -20.64
N SER A 442 -47.21 14.29 -19.60
CA SER A 442 -47.12 15.74 -19.72
C SER A 442 -46.15 16.30 -18.68
N ASN A 443 -45.25 17.17 -19.14
CA ASN A 443 -44.48 18.07 -18.28
C ASN A 443 -43.46 17.36 -17.35
N MET A 444 -42.56 16.54 -17.92
CA MET A 444 -41.47 15.86 -17.21
C MET A 444 -40.08 16.33 -17.63
N ASP A 445 -39.17 16.45 -16.66
CA ASP A 445 -37.75 16.70 -16.86
C ASP A 445 -36.94 15.45 -16.52
N HIS A 446 -36.09 15.02 -17.44
CA HIS A 446 -35.22 13.87 -17.24
C HIS A 446 -33.75 14.24 -17.42
N SER A 447 -32.91 13.79 -16.48
CA SER A 447 -31.46 14.01 -16.51
C SER A 447 -30.72 12.72 -16.15
N ASN A 448 -29.74 12.31 -16.97
CA ASN A 448 -28.88 11.16 -16.70
C ASN A 448 -29.68 9.84 -16.54
N MET A 449 -30.27 9.35 -17.62
CA MET A 449 -30.88 8.01 -17.66
C MET A 449 -30.27 7.14 -18.76
N ASP A 450 -30.05 5.88 -18.40
CA ASP A 450 -29.52 4.82 -19.27
C ASP A 450 -30.62 3.79 -19.50
N HIS A 451 -30.93 3.53 -20.75
CA HIS A 451 -31.99 2.61 -21.13
C HIS A 451 -31.50 1.56 -22.12
N SER A 452 -31.76 0.29 -21.81
CA SER A 452 -31.48 -0.83 -22.69
C SER A 452 -32.74 -1.67 -22.89
N ASN A 453 -33.08 -1.92 -24.16
CA ASN A 453 -34.04 -2.94 -24.57
C ASN A 453 -35.48 -2.64 -24.11
N MET A 454 -36.07 -1.54 -24.62
CA MET A 454 -37.46 -1.14 -24.31
C MET A 454 -38.32 -1.09 -25.57
N ASP A 455 -39.54 -1.61 -25.46
CA ASP A 455 -40.57 -1.56 -26.50
C ASP A 455 -41.70 -0.63 -26.06
N HIS A 456 -42.02 0.32 -26.94
CA HIS A 456 -43.08 1.30 -26.69
C HIS A 456 -44.13 1.30 -27.80
N SER A 457 -45.40 1.26 -27.39
CA SER A 457 -46.52 1.41 -28.32
C SER A 457 -47.55 2.43 -27.82
N ASN A 458 -47.94 3.32 -28.72
CA ASN A 458 -49.08 4.22 -28.55
C ASN A 458 -48.91 5.22 -27.39
N MET A 459 -47.85 6.04 -27.44
CA MET A 459 -47.56 7.06 -26.41
C MET A 459 -47.67 8.49 -26.96
N ASP A 460 -48.26 9.38 -26.16
CA ASP A 460 -48.38 10.81 -26.44
C ASP A 460 -47.53 11.60 -25.42
N HIS A 461 -46.67 12.49 -25.92
CA HIS A 461 -45.79 13.30 -25.09
C HIS A 461 -45.92 14.80 -25.37
N SER A 462 -46.01 15.60 -24.31
CA SER A 462 -46.03 17.07 -24.41
C SER A 462 -45.16 17.74 -23.36
N ASN A 463 -44.38 18.76 -23.78
CA ASN A 463 -43.45 19.53 -22.91
C ASN A 463 -42.49 18.61 -22.12
N MET A 464 -41.49 18.02 -22.77
CA MET A 464 -40.43 17.28 -22.07
C MET A 464 -39.05 17.81 -22.44
N ASP A 465 -38.21 18.00 -21.41
CA ASP A 465 -36.80 18.39 -21.56
C ASP A 465 -35.89 17.22 -21.14
N HIS A 466 -34.99 16.84 -22.05
CA HIS A 466 -34.06 15.74 -21.83
C HIS A 466 -32.60 16.19 -21.93
N SER A 467 -31.78 15.73 -20.98
CA SER A 467 -30.32 15.97 -20.98
C SER A 467 -29.54 14.71 -20.59
N ASN A 468 -28.47 14.42 -21.34
CA ASN A 468 -27.61 13.24 -21.13
C ASN A 468 -28.41 11.93 -21.00
N MET A 469 -28.97 11.45 -22.11
CA MET A 469 -29.59 10.12 -22.16
C MET A 469 -28.91 9.24 -23.21
N ASP A 470 -28.62 8.01 -22.80
CA ASP A 470 -28.03 6.98 -23.65
C ASP A 470 -29.04 5.86 -23.84
N HIS A 471 -29.33 5.56 -25.11
CA HIS A 471 -30.31 4.55 -25.48
C HIS A 471 -29.72 3.47 -26.38
N SER A 472 -30.02 2.22 -26.05
CA SER A 472 -29.68 1.06 -26.87
C SER A 472 -30.89 0.17 -27.12
N ASN A 473 -31.12 -0.15 -28.41
CA ASN A 473 -32.07 -1.18 -28.83
C ASN A 473 -33.52 -0.88 -28.40
N MET A 474 -34.10 0.21 -28.94
CA MET A 474 -35.51 0.59 -28.68
C MET A 474 -36.37 0.50 -29.94
N ASP A 475 -37.56 -0.08 -29.80
CA ASP A 475 -38.59 -0.11 -30.86
C ASP A 475 -39.78 0.77 -30.49
N HIS A 476 -40.13 1.68 -31.39
CA HIS A 476 -41.24 2.60 -31.20
C HIS A 476 -42.30 2.47 -32.29
N SER A 477 -43.56 2.40 -31.87
CA SER A 477 -44.71 2.41 -32.77
C SER A 477 -45.78 3.43 -32.33
N ASN A 478 -46.20 4.27 -33.28
CA ASN A 478 -47.36 5.15 -33.13
C ASN A 478 -47.21 6.15 -31.97
N MET A 479 -46.22 7.04 -32.05
CA MET A 479 -45.97 8.09 -31.04
C MET A 479 -46.26 9.49 -31.58
N ASP A 480 -46.87 10.35 -30.76
CA ASP A 480 -47.10 11.78 -31.07
C ASP A 480 -46.32 12.67 -30.08
N HIS A 481 -45.60 13.63 -30.64
CA HIS A 481 -44.69 14.50 -29.89
C HIS A 481 -44.95 15.97 -30.17
N SER A 482 -45.11 16.75 -29.09
CA SER A 482 -45.19 18.20 -29.16
C SER A 482 -44.24 18.88 -28.17
N ASN A 483 -43.46 19.83 -28.68
CA ASN A 483 -42.71 20.78 -27.86
C ASN A 483 -41.66 20.11 -26.94
N MET A 484 -40.69 19.38 -27.53
CA MET A 484 -39.57 18.74 -26.82
C MET A 484 -38.24 19.44 -27.08
N ASP A 485 -37.39 19.54 -26.03
CA ASP A 485 -36.01 20.02 -26.14
C ASP A 485 -35.02 18.90 -25.74
N HIS A 486 -33.93 18.81 -26.50
CA HIS A 486 -33.00 17.69 -26.43
C HIS A 486 -31.55 18.21 -26.48
N SER A 487 -30.78 17.82 -25.47
CA SER A 487 -29.35 18.11 -25.41
C SER A 487 -28.55 16.84 -25.13
N ASN A 488 -27.53 16.59 -25.96
CA ASN A 488 -26.50 15.57 -25.71
C ASN A 488 -27.08 14.14 -25.53
N MET A 489 -27.66 13.59 -26.59
CA MET A 489 -28.18 12.21 -26.64
C MET A 489 -27.37 11.33 -27.60
N ASP A 490 -27.08 10.09 -27.19
CA ASP A 490 -26.49 9.05 -28.04
C ASP A 490 -27.49 7.91 -28.26
N HIS A 491 -27.50 7.38 -29.48
CA HIS A 491 -28.49 6.43 -29.95
C HIS A 491 -27.84 5.31 -30.75
N SER A 492 -28.08 4.07 -30.32
CA SER A 492 -27.69 2.88 -31.06
C SER A 492 -28.90 2.00 -31.39
N ASN A 493 -29.09 1.73 -32.69
CA ASN A 493 -30.02 0.73 -33.22
C ASN A 493 -31.50 0.95 -32.82
N MET A 494 -32.13 1.99 -33.39
CA MET A 494 -33.57 2.28 -33.23
C MET A 494 -34.37 2.02 -34.51
N ASP A 495 -35.57 1.43 -34.39
CA ASP A 495 -36.57 1.34 -35.46
C ASP A 495 -37.82 2.19 -35.14
N HIS A 496 -38.37 2.84 -36.16
CA HIS A 496 -39.46 3.80 -36.02
C HIS A 496 -40.54 3.56 -37.08
N SER A 497 -41.78 3.42 -36.62
CA SER A 497 -42.95 3.38 -37.50
C SER A 497 -44.02 4.38 -37.06
N ASN A 498 -44.46 5.22 -38.00
CA ASN A 498 -45.61 6.12 -37.85
C ASN A 498 -45.46 7.18 -36.72
N MET A 499 -44.54 8.15 -36.90
CA MET A 499 -44.39 9.30 -35.99
C MET A 499 -44.86 10.61 -36.64
N ASP A 500 -45.48 11.50 -35.85
CA ASP A 500 -45.83 12.88 -36.21
C ASP A 500 -45.13 13.86 -35.25
N HIS A 501 -44.69 15.03 -35.74
CA HIS A 501 -43.89 15.97 -34.96
C HIS A 501 -44.35 17.41 -35.17
N SER A 502 -44.53 18.15 -34.07
CA SER A 502 -44.72 19.60 -34.10
C SER A 502 -43.75 20.33 -33.16
N GLN A 503 -42.82 21.10 -33.75
CA GLN A 503 -41.80 21.94 -33.10
C GLN A 503 -40.78 21.14 -32.23
N MET A 504 -39.58 20.88 -32.77
CA MET A 504 -38.43 20.35 -32.03
C MET A 504 -37.20 21.25 -32.25
N ASN A 505 -36.36 21.39 -31.23
CA ASN A 505 -35.08 22.09 -31.26
C ASN A 505 -33.95 21.10 -30.91
N HIS A 506 -32.79 21.19 -31.58
CA HIS A 506 -31.70 20.23 -31.40
C HIS A 506 -30.34 20.94 -31.27
N GLU A 507 -29.62 20.68 -30.18
CA GLU A 507 -28.22 21.06 -30.01
C GLU A 507 -27.34 19.80 -29.81
N GLN A 508 -26.60 19.45 -30.88
CA GLN A 508 -25.63 18.34 -31.00
C GLN A 508 -26.20 16.92 -30.93
N MET A 509 -26.15 16.21 -32.07
CA MET A 509 -26.33 14.76 -32.18
C MET A 509 -25.09 14.16 -32.86
N GLU A 510 -24.53 13.09 -32.31
CA GLU A 510 -23.61 12.18 -33.02
C GLU A 510 -24.38 10.89 -33.35
N SER A 511 -24.30 10.43 -34.60
CA SER A 511 -24.88 9.13 -34.99
C SER A 511 -23.78 8.25 -35.55
N ASP A 512 -23.47 7.14 -34.89
CA ASP A 512 -22.58 6.12 -35.44
C ASP A 512 -23.39 5.08 -36.23
N ASN A 513 -23.59 5.37 -37.52
CA ASN A 513 -24.11 4.38 -38.47
C ASN A 513 -23.20 4.32 -39.71
N GLN A 514 -22.13 3.52 -39.64
CA GLN A 514 -21.24 3.26 -40.79
C GLN A 514 -21.76 2.08 -41.62
N PRO A 515 -22.04 2.25 -42.93
CA PRO A 515 -22.10 1.11 -43.84
C PRO A 515 -20.69 0.72 -44.31
N ALA A 516 -20.41 -0.58 -44.32
CA ALA A 516 -19.15 -1.14 -44.77
C ALA A 516 -18.92 -0.94 -46.29
N GLU A 517 -17.98 -0.07 -46.67
CA GLU A 517 -17.45 0.00 -48.04
C GLU A 517 -16.17 -0.83 -48.20
N VAL A 518 -16.23 -1.77 -49.15
CA VAL A 518 -15.14 -2.60 -49.64
C VAL A 518 -14.20 -1.74 -50.50
N MET A 519 -12.98 -1.47 -50.03
CA MET A 519 -11.93 -0.84 -50.83
C MET A 519 -11.40 -1.81 -51.92
N HIS A 520 -11.62 -1.46 -53.19
CA HIS A 520 -10.82 -1.94 -54.32
C HIS A 520 -9.64 -1.00 -54.54
N ASP A 521 -8.43 -1.54 -54.41
CA ASP A 521 -7.16 -0.91 -54.76
C ASP A 521 -7.03 -0.82 -56.30
N HIS A 522 -6.89 0.39 -56.85
CA HIS A 522 -6.32 0.63 -58.18
C HIS A 522 -5.48 1.92 -58.18
N SER A 523 -4.17 1.70 -58.34
CA SER A 523 -3.11 2.62 -58.79
C SER A 523 -3.53 3.75 -59.75
N HIS A 524 -2.96 4.96 -59.61
CA HIS A 524 -2.16 5.63 -60.64
C HIS A 524 -1.56 6.98 -60.17
N HIS A 525 -0.29 7.16 -60.55
CA HIS A 525 0.58 8.37 -60.60
C HIS A 525 1.22 8.88 -59.31
#